data_AF-A0A9E3LDZ6-F1
#
_entry.id   AF-A0A9E3LDZ6-F1
#
_cell.length_a   1.000
_cell.length_b   1.000
_cell.length_c   1.000
_cell.angle_alpha   90.00
_cell.angle_beta   90.00
_cell.angle_gamma   90.00
#
_symmetry.space_group_name_H-M   'P 1'
#
loop_
_entity.id
_entity.type
_entity.pdbx_description
1 polymer ?
#
loop_
_entity_poly.entity_id
_entity_poly.type
_entity_poly.pdbx_seq_one_letter_code
_entity_poly.pdbx_strand_id
1 'polypeptide(L)'
;MASIHAQKNRAGNTYRVLWRRDGRQRSLTFENLPAAERFKTLLEDHGPDEALRIIELDEIGRHVPTVTEWLKTHIDNLTGVQPATLGRYRTYVTRDVDPVFGSMPVSAVTETTIAKWVKQLGGSGKTIANKHGFLSGAFNAAVRAGVVPSNPCQGRRLPHTRVEETVFLTPDEFRLLRDHIERERWKNLATWLVTTGMRFSEATALSAADIDIKAKTCRINKAWKYSGDYRPEIGPPKTKKSIRTISVPPAALEVIDLTAPGFLFTNGAGNPVRAQEFFNGGWKPGRDAAMKAGLRKSPRVHDLRHTCASWMIHAGVPLPVIQQHLGHESIQTTIGVYGHLDRRSAQAAADAIGSALG
;
A
#
# COMPACT_ATOMS: atom_id res chain seq x y z
N MET A 1 -15.76 -14.53 -54.65
CA MET A 1 -14.65 -15.42 -54.26
C MET A 1 -13.36 -14.63 -54.19
N ALA A 2 -12.58 -14.85 -53.13
CA ALA A 2 -11.27 -14.22 -52.93
C ALA A 2 -10.15 -15.13 -53.48
N SER A 3 -9.04 -14.55 -53.93
CA SER A 3 -7.89 -15.30 -54.46
C SER A 3 -6.57 -14.72 -53.98
N ILE A 4 -5.55 -15.56 -53.83
CA ILE A 4 -4.19 -15.16 -53.41
C ILE A 4 -3.25 -15.27 -54.60
N HIS A 5 -2.45 -14.23 -54.83
CA HIS A 5 -1.45 -14.17 -55.88
C HIS A 5 -0.09 -13.86 -55.27
N ALA A 6 0.88 -14.75 -55.46
CA ALA A 6 2.26 -14.52 -55.04
C ALA A 6 2.94 -13.55 -56.01
N GLN A 7 3.66 -12.56 -55.47
CA GLN A 7 4.45 -11.60 -56.22
C GLN A 7 5.89 -11.65 -55.71
N LYS A 8 6.86 -11.66 -56.63
CA LYS A 8 8.28 -11.66 -56.29
C LYS A 8 8.82 -10.24 -56.40
N ASN A 9 9.42 -9.72 -55.33
CA ASN A 9 10.10 -8.42 -55.33
C ASN A 9 11.58 -8.57 -54.92
N ARG A 10 12.34 -7.47 -54.90
CA ARG A 10 13.77 -7.47 -54.52
C ARG A 10 14.04 -7.92 -53.07
N ALA A 11 13.03 -7.92 -52.20
CA ALA A 11 13.13 -8.23 -50.76
C ALA A 11 12.54 -9.61 -50.38
N GLY A 12 11.89 -10.33 -51.30
CA GLY A 12 11.27 -11.62 -51.04
C GLY A 12 9.95 -11.84 -51.81
N ASN A 13 9.16 -12.81 -51.34
CA ASN A 13 7.81 -13.05 -51.86
C ASN A 13 6.79 -12.24 -51.03
N THR A 14 5.91 -11.50 -51.70
CA THR A 14 4.69 -10.93 -51.11
C THR A 14 3.46 -11.63 -51.65
N TYR A 15 2.36 -11.55 -50.92
CA TYR A 15 1.13 -12.28 -51.23
C TYR A 15 -0.03 -11.29 -51.31
N ARG A 16 -0.58 -11.10 -52.50
CA ARG A 16 -1.69 -10.18 -52.76
C ARG A 16 -3.02 -10.94 -52.74
N VAL A 17 -3.89 -10.59 -51.80
CA VAL A 17 -5.27 -11.09 -51.74
C VAL A 17 -6.17 -10.17 -52.58
N LEU A 18 -6.94 -10.74 -53.48
CA LEU A 18 -7.86 -10.06 -54.41
C LEU A 18 -9.30 -10.48 -54.12
N TRP A 19 -10.22 -9.52 -54.03
CA TRP A 19 -11.67 -9.77 -53.84
C TRP A 19 -12.52 -8.70 -54.54
N ARG A 20 -13.85 -8.87 -54.58
CA ARG A 20 -14.79 -7.85 -55.08
C ARG A 20 -15.61 -7.25 -53.95
N ARG A 21 -15.83 -5.94 -54.01
CA ARG A 21 -16.71 -5.16 -53.13
C ARG A 21 -17.35 -4.04 -53.94
N ASP A 22 -18.67 -3.88 -53.84
CA ASP A 22 -19.45 -2.85 -54.57
C ASP A 22 -19.18 -2.86 -56.10
N GLY A 23 -19.15 -4.06 -56.69
CA GLY A 23 -18.88 -4.24 -58.12
C GLY A 23 -17.42 -4.02 -58.55
N ARG A 24 -16.55 -3.49 -57.67
CA ARG A 24 -15.14 -3.19 -57.95
C ARG A 24 -14.20 -4.25 -57.39
N GLN A 25 -13.09 -4.50 -58.09
CA GLN A 25 -12.01 -5.34 -57.57
C GLN A 25 -11.19 -4.55 -56.55
N ARG A 26 -10.84 -5.19 -55.44
CA ARG A 26 -10.02 -4.67 -54.35
C ARG A 26 -8.86 -5.63 -54.09
N SER A 27 -7.80 -5.13 -53.47
CA SER A 27 -6.63 -5.93 -53.11
C SER A 27 -5.95 -5.44 -51.85
N LEU A 28 -5.34 -6.36 -51.11
CA LEU A 28 -4.49 -6.10 -49.94
C LEU A 28 -3.27 -7.02 -50.02
N THR A 29 -2.09 -6.52 -49.67
CA THR A 29 -0.81 -7.24 -49.83
C THR A 29 -0.22 -7.57 -48.46
N PHE A 30 0.27 -8.80 -48.32
CA PHE A 30 0.84 -9.34 -47.09
C PHE A 30 2.29 -9.79 -47.32
N GLU A 31 3.11 -9.73 -46.28
CA GLU A 31 4.53 -10.12 -46.32
C GLU A 31 4.75 -11.64 -46.18
N ASN A 32 3.75 -12.38 -45.71
CA ASN A 32 3.83 -13.83 -45.56
C ASN A 32 2.51 -14.53 -45.95
N LEU A 33 2.63 -15.77 -46.41
CA LEU A 33 1.51 -16.57 -46.90
C LEU A 33 0.45 -16.87 -45.81
N PRO A 34 0.81 -17.24 -44.57
CA PRO A 34 -0.19 -17.51 -43.53
C PRO A 34 -1.10 -16.32 -43.23
N ALA A 35 -0.58 -15.09 -43.25
CA ALA A 35 -1.39 -13.89 -43.07
C ALA A 35 -2.36 -13.65 -44.24
N ALA A 36 -1.92 -13.90 -45.48
CA ALA A 36 -2.78 -13.81 -46.65
C ALA A 36 -3.89 -14.88 -46.66
N GLU A 37 -3.57 -16.11 -46.24
CA GLU A 37 -4.54 -17.21 -46.08
C GLU A 37 -5.57 -16.87 -45.00
N ARG A 38 -5.15 -16.41 -43.83
CA ARG A 38 -6.07 -15.96 -42.77
C ARG A 38 -7.01 -14.86 -43.26
N PHE A 39 -6.52 -13.86 -44.00
CA PHE A 39 -7.38 -12.81 -44.55
C PHE A 39 -8.35 -13.34 -45.60
N LYS A 40 -7.91 -14.24 -46.48
CA LYS A 40 -8.79 -14.90 -47.46
C LYS A 40 -9.92 -15.65 -46.75
N THR A 41 -9.62 -16.40 -45.71
CA THR A 41 -10.63 -17.09 -44.90
C THR A 41 -11.63 -16.11 -44.27
N LEU A 42 -11.15 -15.02 -43.67
CA LEU A 42 -12.04 -13.98 -43.13
C LEU A 42 -12.95 -13.35 -44.20
N LEU A 43 -12.42 -13.11 -45.41
CA LEU A 43 -13.22 -12.60 -46.53
C LEU A 43 -14.30 -13.59 -46.99
N GLU A 44 -14.03 -14.89 -46.91
CA GLU A 44 -14.95 -15.95 -47.31
C GLU A 44 -16.03 -16.21 -46.25
N ASP A 45 -15.64 -16.18 -44.97
CA ASP A 45 -16.53 -16.51 -43.84
C ASP A 45 -17.39 -15.33 -43.38
N HIS A 46 -16.87 -14.10 -43.46
CA HIS A 46 -17.48 -12.92 -42.85
C HIS A 46 -17.71 -11.75 -43.82
N GLY A 47 -17.23 -11.86 -45.05
CA GLY A 47 -17.35 -10.83 -46.06
C GLY A 47 -16.37 -9.65 -45.90
N PRO A 48 -16.35 -8.73 -46.88
CA PRO A 48 -15.30 -7.71 -47.01
C PRO A 48 -15.17 -6.74 -45.84
N ASP A 49 -16.30 -6.31 -45.29
CA ASP A 49 -16.35 -5.20 -44.33
C ASP A 49 -15.85 -5.65 -42.96
N GLU A 50 -16.30 -6.82 -42.52
CA GLU A 50 -15.87 -7.40 -41.25
C GLU A 50 -14.44 -7.94 -41.32
N ALA A 51 -14.03 -8.54 -42.45
CA ALA A 51 -12.64 -8.98 -42.64
C ALA A 51 -11.64 -7.82 -42.56
N LEU A 52 -11.96 -6.67 -43.17
CA LEU A 52 -11.12 -5.46 -43.10
C LEU A 52 -11.05 -4.92 -41.67
N ARG A 53 -12.19 -4.88 -40.97
CA ARG A 53 -12.24 -4.44 -39.57
C ARG A 53 -11.40 -5.34 -38.66
N ILE A 54 -11.46 -6.65 -38.83
CA ILE A 54 -10.69 -7.62 -38.03
C ILE A 54 -9.18 -7.44 -38.27
N ILE A 55 -8.74 -7.22 -39.52
CA ILE A 55 -7.32 -6.96 -39.80
C ILE A 55 -6.88 -5.60 -39.31
N GLU A 56 -7.71 -4.57 -39.45
CA GLU A 56 -7.41 -3.25 -38.88
C GLU A 56 -7.27 -3.35 -37.36
N LEU A 57 -8.10 -4.14 -36.69
CA LEU A 57 -7.97 -4.45 -35.26
C LEU A 57 -6.72 -5.29 -34.94
N ASP A 58 -6.29 -6.19 -35.83
CA ASP A 58 -5.07 -7.03 -35.68
C ASP A 58 -3.77 -6.20 -35.90
N GLU A 59 -3.79 -5.24 -36.83
CA GLU A 59 -2.71 -4.28 -37.08
C GLU A 59 -2.63 -3.20 -36.00
N ILE A 60 -3.77 -2.68 -35.54
CA ILE A 60 -3.86 -1.86 -34.31
C ILE A 60 -3.40 -2.68 -33.10
N GLY A 61 -3.65 -3.99 -33.09
CA GLY A 61 -3.18 -4.96 -32.09
C GLY A 61 -1.65 -5.17 -32.09
N ARG A 62 -0.92 -4.69 -33.11
CA ARG A 62 0.56 -4.66 -33.13
C ARG A 62 1.17 -3.38 -32.54
N HIS A 63 0.38 -2.39 -32.12
CA HIS A 63 0.92 -1.29 -31.32
C HIS A 63 1.32 -1.86 -29.95
N VAL A 64 2.58 -2.31 -29.83
CA VAL A 64 3.15 -2.68 -28.55
C VAL A 64 3.16 -1.41 -27.71
N PRO A 65 2.35 -1.32 -26.63
CA PRO A 65 2.30 -0.11 -25.85
C PRO A 65 3.68 0.19 -25.27
N THR A 66 3.97 1.47 -25.09
CA THR A 66 5.07 1.88 -24.24
C THR A 66 4.83 1.44 -22.81
N VAL A 67 5.89 1.37 -22.00
CA VAL A 67 5.79 1.05 -20.58
C VAL A 67 4.81 2.00 -19.89
N THR A 68 4.90 3.30 -20.15
CA THR A 68 4.02 4.28 -19.50
C THR A 68 2.56 4.10 -19.89
N GLU A 69 2.25 3.83 -21.16
CA GLU A 69 0.88 3.54 -21.60
C GLU A 69 0.35 2.29 -20.91
N TRP A 70 1.13 1.20 -20.92
CA TRP A 70 0.75 -0.05 -20.26
C TRP A 70 0.51 0.11 -18.77
N LEU A 71 1.38 0.83 -18.06
CA LEU A 71 1.24 1.06 -16.63
C LEU A 71 0.00 1.91 -16.29
N LYS A 72 -0.34 2.90 -17.12
CA LYS A 72 -1.57 3.68 -16.96
C LYS A 72 -2.80 2.79 -17.15
N THR A 73 -2.86 2.04 -18.25
CA THR A 73 -3.93 1.07 -18.50
C THR A 73 -4.04 0.03 -17.39
N HIS A 74 -2.91 -0.48 -16.89
CA HIS A 74 -2.88 -1.41 -15.78
C HIS A 74 -3.51 -0.81 -14.52
N ILE A 75 -3.13 0.43 -14.15
CA ILE A 75 -3.67 1.13 -12.98
C ILE A 75 -5.18 1.33 -13.12
N ASP A 76 -5.65 1.78 -14.29
CA ASP A 76 -7.06 2.11 -14.51
C ASP A 76 -7.95 0.86 -14.51
N ASN A 77 -7.38 -0.31 -14.85
CA ASN A 77 -8.08 -1.60 -14.81
C ASN A 77 -8.01 -2.31 -13.44
N LEU A 78 -7.33 -1.75 -12.43
CA LEU A 78 -7.30 -2.34 -11.08
C LEU A 78 -8.65 -2.19 -10.37
N THR A 79 -9.26 -3.30 -9.99
CA THR A 79 -10.51 -3.33 -9.23
C THR A 79 -10.25 -3.52 -7.73
N GLY A 80 -11.13 -2.99 -6.88
CA GLY A 80 -11.06 -3.15 -5.42
C GLY A 80 -9.90 -2.42 -4.73
N VAL A 81 -9.17 -1.55 -5.45
CA VAL A 81 -8.03 -0.80 -4.92
C VAL A 81 -8.47 0.59 -4.44
N GLN A 82 -8.01 0.98 -3.25
CA GLN A 82 -8.34 2.28 -2.66
C GLN A 82 -7.77 3.45 -3.49
N PRO A 83 -8.49 4.59 -3.63
CA PRO A 83 -8.04 5.75 -4.43
C PRO A 83 -6.63 6.24 -4.09
N ALA A 84 -6.27 6.27 -2.80
CA ALA A 84 -4.93 6.65 -2.36
C ALA A 84 -3.82 5.72 -2.89
N THR A 85 -4.13 4.42 -3.05
CA THR A 85 -3.18 3.45 -3.62
C THR A 85 -3.01 3.67 -5.13
N LEU A 86 -4.10 3.96 -5.85
CA LEU A 86 -4.05 4.31 -7.27
C LEU A 86 -3.24 5.60 -7.50
N GLY A 87 -3.49 6.65 -6.71
CA GLY A 87 -2.70 7.89 -6.76
C GLY A 87 -1.21 7.65 -6.50
N ARG A 88 -0.88 6.75 -5.56
CA ARG A 88 0.51 6.35 -5.30
C ARG A 88 1.13 5.60 -6.48
N TYR A 89 0.40 4.69 -7.12
CA TYR A 89 0.90 4.00 -8.32
C TYR A 89 1.13 4.96 -9.48
N ARG A 90 0.19 5.90 -9.72
CA ARG A 90 0.40 6.97 -10.71
C ARG A 90 1.65 7.79 -10.40
N THR A 91 1.90 8.08 -9.12
CA THR A 91 3.13 8.74 -8.68
C THR A 91 4.39 7.92 -8.96
N TYR A 92 4.35 6.59 -8.77
CA TYR A 92 5.48 5.71 -9.13
C TYR A 92 5.75 5.76 -10.63
N VAL A 93 4.69 5.72 -11.46
CA VAL A 93 4.84 5.83 -12.91
C VAL A 93 5.50 7.15 -13.27
N THR A 94 4.93 8.29 -12.86
CA THR A 94 5.41 9.61 -13.30
C THR A 94 6.78 9.98 -12.75
N ARG A 95 7.11 9.61 -11.52
CA ARG A 95 8.36 10.04 -10.87
C ARG A 95 9.50 9.06 -11.05
N ASP A 96 9.21 7.77 -11.06
CA ASP A 96 10.24 6.73 -10.93
C ASP A 96 10.42 5.88 -12.18
N VAL A 97 9.37 5.68 -13.00
CA VAL A 97 9.45 4.79 -14.17
C VAL A 97 9.56 5.59 -15.47
N ASP A 98 8.66 6.54 -15.67
CA ASP A 98 8.52 7.32 -16.91
C ASP A 98 9.85 8.00 -17.31
N PRO A 99 10.58 8.68 -16.39
CA PRO A 99 11.83 9.35 -16.75
C PRO A 99 12.99 8.41 -17.11
N VAL A 100 12.91 7.11 -16.77
CA VAL A 100 14.02 6.17 -16.93
C VAL A 100 13.82 5.28 -18.16
N PHE A 101 12.64 4.71 -18.33
CA PHE A 101 12.35 3.78 -19.43
C PHE A 101 10.86 3.76 -19.83
N GLY A 102 10.09 4.79 -19.49
CA GLY A 102 8.65 4.86 -19.78
C GLY A 102 8.29 4.79 -21.26
N SER A 103 9.13 5.39 -22.10
CA SER A 103 8.96 5.44 -23.56
C SER A 103 9.37 4.15 -24.28
N MET A 104 10.01 3.20 -23.59
CA MET A 104 10.36 1.92 -24.20
C MET A 104 9.09 1.10 -24.49
N PRO A 105 9.03 0.33 -25.59
CA PRO A 105 8.01 -0.70 -25.75
C PRO A 105 8.05 -1.68 -24.58
N VAL A 106 6.90 -2.09 -24.06
CA VAL A 106 6.82 -3.02 -22.92
C VAL A 106 7.59 -4.31 -23.18
N SER A 107 7.54 -4.82 -24.42
CA SER A 107 8.25 -6.04 -24.84
C SER A 107 9.76 -5.90 -24.92
N ALA A 108 10.29 -4.68 -24.97
CA ALA A 108 11.73 -4.42 -25.00
C ALA A 108 12.37 -4.34 -23.61
N VAL A 109 11.57 -4.40 -22.53
CA VAL A 109 12.08 -4.30 -21.16
C VAL A 109 12.71 -5.62 -20.74
N THR A 110 13.99 -5.54 -20.37
CA THR A 110 14.78 -6.70 -19.94
C THR A 110 15.00 -6.69 -18.43
N GLU A 111 15.47 -7.81 -17.90
CA GLU A 111 15.95 -7.88 -16.51
C GLU A 111 17.02 -6.80 -16.24
N THR A 112 17.93 -6.55 -17.19
CA THR A 112 18.97 -5.52 -17.09
C THR A 112 18.39 -4.11 -16.97
N THR A 113 17.30 -3.82 -17.69
CA THR A 113 16.57 -2.54 -17.56
C THR A 113 16.05 -2.36 -16.13
N ILE A 114 15.42 -3.40 -15.57
CA ILE A 114 14.92 -3.39 -14.18
C ILE A 114 16.06 -3.25 -13.17
N ALA A 115 17.22 -3.88 -13.41
CA ALA A 115 18.39 -3.75 -12.55
C ALA A 115 18.89 -2.31 -12.45
N LYS A 116 18.99 -1.63 -13.60
CA LYS A 116 19.42 -0.22 -13.67
C LYS A 116 18.41 0.68 -12.97
N TRP A 117 17.13 0.47 -13.21
CA TRP A 117 16.06 1.21 -12.53
C TRP A 117 16.13 1.06 -11.01
N VAL A 118 16.21 -0.17 -10.48
CA VAL A 118 16.28 -0.40 -9.04
C VAL A 118 17.52 0.26 -8.41
N LYS A 119 18.66 0.30 -9.10
CA LYS A 119 19.88 0.99 -8.62
C LYS A 119 19.73 2.50 -8.55
N GLN A 120 18.88 3.10 -9.37
CA GLN A 120 18.63 4.55 -9.38
C GLN A 120 17.58 4.98 -8.36
N LEU A 121 16.78 4.04 -7.84
CA LEU A 121 15.77 4.35 -6.84
C LEU A 121 16.41 4.76 -5.51
N GLY A 122 16.06 5.97 -5.05
CA GLY A 122 16.32 6.41 -3.69
C GLY A 122 15.28 5.90 -2.68
N GLY A 123 15.69 5.83 -1.42
CA GLY A 123 14.82 5.51 -0.28
C GLY A 123 15.13 4.17 0.39
N SER A 124 14.29 3.79 1.34
CA SER A 124 14.46 2.51 2.05
C SER A 124 14.17 1.32 1.14
N GLY A 125 14.75 0.16 1.47
CA GLY A 125 14.52 -1.12 0.80
C GLY A 125 13.04 -1.50 0.78
N LYS A 126 12.25 -1.09 1.78
CA LYS A 126 10.79 -1.28 1.74
C LYS A 126 10.12 -0.41 0.68
N THR A 127 10.55 0.84 0.51
CA THR A 127 10.07 1.72 -0.57
C THR A 127 10.42 1.15 -1.94
N ILE A 128 11.67 0.70 -2.12
CA ILE A 128 12.13 0.04 -3.35
C ILE A 128 11.31 -1.23 -3.62
N ALA A 129 11.11 -2.08 -2.61
CA ALA A 129 10.30 -3.29 -2.72
C ALA A 129 8.84 -3.01 -3.10
N ASN A 130 8.23 -1.95 -2.56
CA ASN A 130 6.86 -1.58 -2.93
C ASN A 130 6.77 -1.08 -4.38
N LYS A 131 7.72 -0.24 -4.83
CA LYS A 131 7.79 0.23 -6.23
C LYS A 131 8.00 -0.95 -7.18
N HIS A 132 8.96 -1.83 -6.86
CA HIS A 132 9.23 -3.04 -7.63
C HIS A 132 8.03 -4.00 -7.66
N GLY A 133 7.34 -4.18 -6.53
CA GLY A 133 6.15 -5.03 -6.45
C GLY A 133 5.01 -4.54 -7.34
N PHE A 134 4.78 -3.22 -7.39
CA PHE A 134 3.84 -2.62 -8.35
C PHE A 134 4.24 -2.93 -9.80
N LEU A 135 5.49 -2.66 -10.17
CA LEU A 135 5.98 -2.89 -11.53
C LEU A 135 5.89 -4.38 -11.92
N SER A 136 6.30 -5.27 -11.02
CA SER A 136 6.21 -6.72 -11.21
C SER A 136 4.76 -7.18 -11.40
N GLY A 137 3.80 -6.61 -10.65
CA GLY A 137 2.37 -6.87 -10.81
C GLY A 137 1.85 -6.45 -12.20
N ALA A 138 2.29 -5.30 -12.70
CA ALA A 138 1.94 -4.83 -14.02
C ALA A 138 2.55 -5.69 -15.14
N PHE A 139 3.80 -6.15 -15.00
CA PHE A 139 4.40 -7.09 -15.95
C PHE A 139 3.78 -8.48 -15.90
N ASN A 140 3.33 -8.95 -14.73
CA ASN A 140 2.53 -10.19 -14.66
C ASN A 140 1.22 -10.05 -15.42
N ALA A 141 0.59 -8.88 -15.41
CA ALA A 141 -0.58 -8.62 -16.25
C ALA A 141 -0.22 -8.63 -17.74
N ALA A 142 0.95 -8.09 -18.12
CA ALA A 142 1.41 -8.09 -19.52
C ALA A 142 1.67 -9.51 -20.04
N VAL A 143 2.24 -10.38 -19.19
CA VAL A 143 2.41 -11.81 -19.49
C VAL A 143 1.07 -12.48 -19.73
N ARG A 144 0.09 -12.28 -18.84
CA ARG A 144 -1.26 -12.86 -19.02
C ARG A 144 -1.97 -12.37 -20.27
N ALA A 145 -1.69 -11.14 -20.69
CA ALA A 145 -2.22 -10.55 -21.91
C ALA A 145 -1.45 -10.96 -23.19
N GLY A 146 -0.39 -11.76 -23.07
CA GLY A 146 0.43 -12.18 -24.21
C GLY A 146 1.31 -11.08 -24.80
N VAL A 147 1.41 -9.92 -24.15
CA VAL A 147 2.21 -8.77 -24.62
C VAL A 147 3.70 -9.03 -24.47
N VAL A 148 4.09 -9.78 -23.44
CA VAL A 148 5.48 -10.20 -23.18
C VAL A 148 5.54 -11.68 -22.81
N PRO A 149 6.62 -12.38 -23.17
CA PRO A 149 6.74 -13.82 -22.89
C PRO A 149 7.03 -14.13 -21.42
N SER A 150 7.60 -13.19 -20.67
CA SER A 150 8.02 -13.40 -19.27
C SER A 150 8.08 -12.09 -18.49
N ASN A 151 8.04 -12.17 -17.16
CA ASN A 151 8.14 -10.99 -16.29
C ASN A 151 9.61 -10.61 -16.02
N PRO A 152 10.11 -9.44 -16.50
CA PRO A 152 11.50 -9.01 -16.31
C PRO A 152 11.84 -8.62 -14.87
N CYS A 153 10.85 -8.54 -13.96
CA CYS A 153 11.05 -8.27 -12.53
C CYS A 153 11.25 -9.55 -11.70
N GLN A 154 11.04 -10.73 -12.28
CA GLN A 154 11.06 -12.00 -11.54
C GLN A 154 12.49 -12.38 -11.09
N GLY A 155 12.62 -13.01 -9.93
CA GLY A 155 13.90 -13.55 -9.42
C GLY A 155 14.88 -12.51 -8.86
N ARG A 156 14.57 -11.22 -8.95
CA ARG A 156 15.48 -10.15 -8.50
C ARG A 156 15.58 -10.06 -6.97
N ARG A 157 16.82 -10.11 -6.48
CA ARG A 157 17.15 -9.68 -5.11
C ARG A 157 17.09 -8.15 -5.00
N LEU A 158 16.32 -7.66 -4.03
CA LEU A 158 16.17 -6.22 -3.80
C LEU A 158 17.02 -5.75 -2.61
N PRO A 159 17.41 -4.46 -2.57
CA PRO A 159 18.06 -3.87 -1.41
C PRO A 159 17.22 -4.07 -0.15
N HIS A 160 17.85 -4.51 0.91
CA HIS A 160 17.24 -4.61 2.22
C HIS A 160 17.73 -3.43 3.08
N THR A 161 16.81 -2.66 3.64
CA THR A 161 17.16 -1.70 4.70
C THR A 161 16.96 -2.39 6.03
N ARG A 162 17.93 -2.26 6.92
CA ARG A 162 17.82 -2.73 8.30
C ARG A 162 16.51 -2.20 8.90
N VAL A 163 15.67 -3.11 9.36
CA VAL A 163 14.44 -2.74 10.07
C VAL A 163 14.87 -2.22 11.43
N GLU A 164 14.49 -0.99 11.77
CA GLU A 164 14.65 -0.49 13.13
C GLU A 164 13.83 -1.35 14.09
N GLU A 165 14.46 -1.78 15.18
CA GLU A 165 13.79 -2.56 16.22
C GLU A 165 12.64 -1.76 16.84
N THR A 166 11.52 -2.44 17.07
CA THR A 166 10.38 -1.86 17.77
C THR A 166 10.77 -1.52 19.20
N VAL A 167 10.50 -0.29 19.62
CA VAL A 167 10.81 0.18 20.98
C VAL A 167 9.60 -0.03 21.89
N PHE A 168 9.85 -0.59 23.07
CA PHE A 168 8.86 -0.69 24.14
C PHE A 168 9.35 0.12 25.34
N LEU A 169 8.56 1.11 25.77
CA LEU A 169 8.88 1.89 26.97
C LEU A 169 8.32 1.20 28.21
N THR A 170 9.05 1.25 29.32
CA THR A 170 8.49 1.02 30.65
C THR A 170 7.61 2.21 31.05
N PRO A 171 6.73 2.06 32.07
CA PRO A 171 5.97 3.18 32.61
C PRO A 171 6.85 4.37 33.02
N ASP A 172 8.00 4.12 33.62
CA ASP A 172 8.92 5.17 34.07
C ASP A 172 9.63 5.86 32.90
N GLU A 173 10.04 5.10 31.88
CA GLU A 173 10.61 5.68 30.64
C GLU A 173 9.58 6.52 29.89
N PHE A 174 8.31 6.09 29.84
CA PHE A 174 7.23 6.90 29.25
C PHE A 174 6.97 8.15 30.07
N ARG A 175 6.97 8.06 31.41
CA ARG A 175 6.81 9.23 32.29
C ARG A 175 7.92 10.25 32.03
N LEU A 176 9.18 9.78 32.01
CA LEU A 176 10.34 10.62 31.69
C LEU A 176 10.19 11.32 30.33
N LEU A 177 9.78 10.57 29.30
CA LEU A 177 9.52 11.13 27.97
C LEU A 177 8.41 12.19 27.99
N ARG A 178 7.26 11.86 28.57
CA ARG A 178 6.07 12.72 28.64
C ARG A 178 6.38 14.02 29.37
N ASP A 179 7.12 13.96 30.47
CA ASP A 179 7.42 15.13 31.30
C ASP A 179 8.36 16.13 30.58
N HIS A 180 9.09 15.68 29.56
CA HIS A 180 9.91 16.53 28.68
C HIS A 180 9.18 17.05 27.43
N ILE A 181 7.94 16.63 27.16
CA ILE A 181 7.13 17.23 26.09
C ILE A 181 6.58 18.56 26.59
N GLU A 182 7.08 19.70 26.10
CA GLU A 182 6.77 21.01 26.69
C GLU A 182 5.29 21.41 26.67
N ARG A 183 4.59 21.13 25.56
CA ARG A 183 3.22 21.60 25.36
C ARG A 183 2.22 20.59 25.91
N GLU A 184 1.33 21.03 26.79
CA GLU A 184 0.34 20.17 27.43
C GLU A 184 -0.54 19.41 26.44
N ARG A 185 -1.01 20.06 25.36
CA ARG A 185 -1.77 19.41 24.28
C ARG A 185 -1.04 18.21 23.65
N TRP A 186 0.29 18.28 23.57
CA TRP A 186 1.13 17.20 23.04
C TRP A 186 1.37 16.10 24.07
N LYS A 187 1.50 16.45 25.35
CA LYS A 187 1.51 15.47 26.46
C LYS A 187 0.21 14.69 26.50
N ASN A 188 -0.92 15.36 26.36
CA ASN A 188 -2.25 14.76 26.37
C ASN A 188 -2.42 13.78 25.22
N LEU A 189 -2.04 14.17 24.00
CA LEU A 189 -2.06 13.27 22.85
C LEU A 189 -1.12 12.06 23.03
N ALA A 190 0.10 12.25 23.53
CA ALA A 190 1.02 11.15 23.81
C ALA A 190 0.46 10.18 24.88
N THR A 191 -0.12 10.73 25.95
CA THR A 191 -0.77 9.95 27.03
C THR A 191 -1.95 9.16 26.50
N TRP A 192 -2.80 9.78 25.67
CA TRP A 192 -3.89 9.09 25.00
C TRP A 192 -3.40 7.93 24.13
N LEU A 193 -2.38 8.16 23.30
CA LEU A 193 -1.83 7.14 22.40
C LEU A 193 -1.25 5.93 23.15
N VAL A 194 -0.53 6.14 24.25
CA VAL A 194 0.06 5.03 25.01
C VAL A 194 -0.96 4.29 25.86
N THR A 195 -1.98 4.97 26.38
CA THR A 195 -3.00 4.35 27.24
C THR A 195 -4.06 3.59 26.45
N THR A 196 -4.35 4.02 25.22
CA THR A 196 -5.37 3.40 24.35
C THR A 196 -4.77 2.50 23.27
N GLY A 197 -3.50 2.70 22.90
CA GLY A 197 -2.87 1.99 21.80
C GLY A 197 -3.45 2.32 20.41
N MET A 198 -4.21 3.41 20.28
CA MET A 198 -4.80 3.83 19.02
C MET A 198 -3.76 4.19 17.96
N ARG A 199 -4.11 4.02 16.67
CA ARG A 199 -3.30 4.61 15.60
C ARG A 199 -3.44 6.13 15.67
N PHE A 200 -2.38 6.86 15.28
CA PHE A 200 -2.39 8.32 15.30
C PHE A 200 -3.60 8.92 14.55
N SER A 201 -3.88 8.42 13.34
CA SER A 201 -5.00 8.88 12.52
C SER A 201 -6.37 8.53 13.09
N GLU A 202 -6.48 7.51 13.94
CA GLU A 202 -7.71 7.18 14.67
C GLU A 202 -7.89 8.18 15.83
N ALA A 203 -6.84 8.38 16.63
CA ALA A 203 -6.89 9.25 17.81
C ALA A 203 -7.20 10.72 17.46
N THR A 204 -6.55 11.26 16.43
CA THR A 204 -6.74 12.67 16.04
C THR A 204 -8.03 12.92 15.24
N ALA A 205 -8.82 11.89 14.97
CA ALA A 205 -10.14 12.01 14.35
C ALA A 205 -11.30 11.95 15.35
N LEU A 206 -11.00 11.69 16.64
CA LEU A 206 -12.02 11.57 17.69
C LEU A 206 -12.69 12.90 18.04
N SER A 207 -13.96 12.80 18.43
CA SER A 207 -14.80 13.86 18.98
C SER A 207 -15.40 13.42 20.31
N ALA A 208 -16.00 14.35 21.07
CA ALA A 208 -16.65 14.02 22.34
C ALA A 208 -17.73 12.93 22.22
N ALA A 209 -18.45 12.89 21.08
CA ALA A 209 -19.49 11.89 20.80
C ALA A 209 -18.96 10.45 20.69
N ASP A 210 -17.65 10.26 20.55
CA ASP A 210 -17.03 8.94 20.49
C ASP A 210 -16.71 8.38 21.89
N ILE A 211 -16.93 9.16 22.95
CA ILE A 211 -16.61 8.80 24.34
C ILE A 211 -17.89 8.58 25.14
N ASP A 212 -18.00 7.42 25.78
CA ASP A 212 -19.00 7.17 26.81
C ASP A 212 -18.32 7.24 28.19
N ILE A 213 -18.56 8.33 28.91
CA ILE A 213 -17.98 8.57 30.24
C ILE A 213 -18.51 7.56 31.26
N LYS A 214 -19.80 7.21 31.19
CA LYS A 214 -20.45 6.32 32.18
C LYS A 214 -19.92 4.91 32.03
N ALA A 215 -19.85 4.42 30.79
CA ALA A 215 -19.30 3.10 30.48
C ALA A 215 -17.76 3.08 30.47
N LYS A 216 -17.10 4.26 30.53
CA LYS A 216 -15.64 4.43 30.35
C LYS A 216 -15.15 3.75 29.08
N THR A 217 -15.81 4.04 27.95
CA THR A 217 -15.45 3.46 26.65
C THR A 217 -15.21 4.51 25.57
N CYS A 218 -14.44 4.14 24.55
CA CYS A 218 -14.25 4.92 23.33
C CYS A 218 -14.62 4.07 22.11
N ARG A 219 -15.50 4.61 21.26
CA ARG A 219 -15.86 4.04 19.96
C ARG A 219 -14.90 4.55 18.88
N ILE A 220 -14.17 3.62 18.27
CA ILE A 220 -13.23 3.89 17.19
C ILE A 220 -13.90 3.48 15.88
N ASN A 221 -14.42 4.44 15.12
CA ASN A 221 -15.19 4.20 13.90
C ASN A 221 -14.74 5.03 12.70
N LYS A 222 -13.75 5.91 12.88
CA LYS A 222 -13.25 6.85 11.88
C LYS A 222 -11.75 7.07 12.04
N ALA A 223 -11.11 7.47 10.95
CA ALA A 223 -9.70 7.85 10.94
C ALA A 223 -9.43 8.84 9.81
N TRP A 224 -8.39 9.65 9.98
CA TRP A 224 -7.87 10.47 8.89
C TRP A 224 -7.30 9.60 7.76
N LYS A 225 -7.75 9.87 6.55
CA LYS A 225 -7.22 9.33 5.30
C LYS A 225 -6.51 10.46 4.56
N TYR A 226 -5.32 10.17 4.07
CA TYR A 226 -4.55 11.06 3.23
C TYR A 226 -4.59 10.47 1.81
N SER A 227 -5.43 11.02 0.96
CA SER A 227 -5.46 10.72 -0.48
C SER A 227 -4.40 11.54 -1.21
N GLY A 228 -4.07 11.16 -2.45
CA GLY A 228 -2.99 11.75 -3.24
C GLY A 228 -3.12 13.25 -3.50
N ASP A 229 -4.31 13.82 -3.29
CA ASP A 229 -4.60 15.23 -3.54
C ASP A 229 -4.37 16.13 -2.30
N TYR A 230 -3.69 15.60 -1.27
CA TYR A 230 -3.28 16.28 -0.04
C TYR A 230 -4.41 16.90 0.81
N ARG A 231 -5.68 16.65 0.46
CA ARG A 231 -6.82 17.02 1.29
C ARG A 231 -7.12 15.88 2.26
N PRO A 232 -6.84 16.03 3.57
CA PRO A 232 -7.17 15.01 4.54
C PRO A 232 -8.69 14.89 4.64
N GLU A 233 -9.19 13.67 4.52
CA GLU A 233 -10.62 13.35 4.68
C GLU A 233 -10.80 12.41 5.86
N ILE A 234 -11.95 12.50 6.53
CA ILE A 234 -12.33 11.51 7.54
C ILE A 234 -13.11 10.43 6.83
N GLY A 235 -12.70 9.17 7.05
CA GLY A 235 -13.43 8.03 6.55
C GLY A 235 -13.36 6.84 7.51
N PRO A 236 -14.00 5.71 7.15
CA PRO A 236 -13.91 4.51 7.95
C PRO A 236 -12.44 4.05 8.06
N PRO A 237 -12.04 3.46 9.21
CA PRO A 237 -10.72 2.88 9.39
C PRO A 237 -10.35 1.88 8.29
N LYS A 238 -9.05 1.62 8.18
CA LYS A 238 -8.47 0.82 7.08
C LYS A 238 -9.12 -0.56 6.90
N THR A 239 -9.58 -1.18 7.99
CA THR A 239 -10.15 -2.54 7.97
C THR A 239 -11.43 -2.58 8.80
N LYS A 240 -12.32 -3.54 8.53
CA LYS A 240 -13.54 -3.73 9.35
C LYS A 240 -13.19 -3.97 10.83
N LYS A 241 -12.14 -4.75 11.11
CA LYS A 241 -11.65 -5.02 12.49
C LYS A 241 -11.06 -3.80 13.19
N SER A 242 -10.72 -2.74 12.44
CA SER A 242 -10.30 -1.47 13.05
C SER A 242 -11.48 -0.71 13.65
N ILE A 243 -12.73 -1.01 13.24
CA ILE A 243 -13.93 -0.47 13.86
C ILE A 243 -14.22 -1.26 15.14
N ARG A 244 -14.12 -0.60 16.29
CA ARG A 244 -14.18 -1.28 17.60
C ARG A 244 -14.55 -0.30 18.71
N THR A 245 -15.02 -0.83 19.83
CA THR A 245 -15.15 -0.08 21.08
C THR A 245 -14.13 -0.65 22.06
N ILE A 246 -13.37 0.23 22.72
CA ILE A 246 -12.40 -0.14 23.75
C ILE A 246 -12.81 0.47 25.09
N SER A 247 -12.51 -0.24 26.18
CA SER A 247 -12.50 0.37 27.51
C SER A 247 -11.30 1.32 27.62
N VAL A 248 -11.52 2.49 28.20
CA VAL A 248 -10.48 3.51 28.39
C VAL A 248 -10.16 3.66 29.88
N PRO A 249 -8.87 3.65 30.29
CA PRO A 249 -8.50 3.83 31.69
C PRO A 249 -8.74 5.28 32.14
N PRO A 250 -8.89 5.54 33.46
CA PRO A 250 -9.08 6.90 33.99
C PRO A 250 -8.04 7.91 33.49
N ALA A 251 -6.76 7.52 33.44
CA ALA A 251 -5.67 8.36 32.94
C ALA A 251 -5.86 8.83 31.47
N ALA A 252 -6.63 8.10 30.65
CA ALA A 252 -6.96 8.53 29.29
C ALA A 252 -8.10 9.57 29.29
N LEU A 253 -9.05 9.46 30.22
CA LEU A 253 -10.16 10.40 30.37
C LEU A 253 -9.71 11.73 30.98
N GLU A 254 -8.68 11.71 31.83
CA GLU A 254 -8.12 12.92 32.47
C GLU A 254 -7.44 13.88 31.48
N VAL A 255 -7.02 13.39 30.30
CA VAL A 255 -6.25 14.19 29.32
C VAL A 255 -7.09 14.74 28.16
N ILE A 256 -8.40 14.46 28.14
CA ILE A 256 -9.31 14.92 27.09
C ILE A 256 -10.26 15.98 27.61
N ASP A 257 -10.57 16.96 26.76
CA ASP A 257 -11.60 17.96 27.02
C ASP A 257 -12.86 17.61 26.21
N LEU A 258 -13.89 17.16 26.91
CA LEU A 258 -15.17 16.77 26.31
C LEU A 258 -16.08 17.96 25.98
N THR A 259 -15.73 19.17 26.42
CA THR A 259 -16.44 20.41 26.09
C THR A 259 -16.00 21.00 24.75
N ALA A 260 -14.92 20.48 24.16
CA ALA A 260 -14.41 20.93 22.88
C ALA A 260 -15.46 20.75 21.76
N PRO A 261 -15.81 21.79 20.97
CA PRO A 261 -16.89 21.75 19.98
C PRO A 261 -16.54 20.96 18.70
N GLY A 262 -15.45 20.20 18.69
CA GLY A 262 -14.94 19.50 17.52
C GLY A 262 -14.10 18.27 17.88
N PHE A 263 -12.84 18.27 17.44
CA PHE A 263 -11.93 17.17 17.73
C PHE A 263 -11.41 17.24 19.17
N LEU A 264 -11.26 16.07 19.80
CA LEU A 264 -10.67 15.97 21.15
C LEU A 264 -9.21 16.44 21.18
N PHE A 265 -8.50 16.25 20.06
CA PHE A 265 -7.11 16.67 19.90
C PHE A 265 -6.99 17.64 18.73
N THR A 266 -6.61 18.88 19.06
CA THR A 266 -6.44 19.96 18.10
C THR A 266 -5.06 20.58 18.20
N ASN A 267 -4.63 21.26 17.13
CA ASN A 267 -3.44 22.07 17.15
C ASN A 267 -3.68 23.43 17.83
N GLY A 268 -2.67 24.30 17.83
CA GLY A 268 -2.77 25.62 18.47
C GLY A 268 -3.89 26.52 17.93
N ALA A 269 -4.37 26.24 16.71
CA ALA A 269 -5.44 26.99 16.03
C ALA A 269 -6.82 26.31 16.11
N GLY A 270 -6.97 25.26 16.92
CA GLY A 270 -8.24 24.51 17.03
C GLY A 270 -8.53 23.57 15.85
N ASN A 271 -7.57 23.40 14.92
CA ASN A 271 -7.69 22.53 13.76
C ASN A 271 -7.19 21.11 14.06
N PRO A 272 -7.51 20.10 13.23
CA PRO A 272 -6.99 18.75 13.39
C PRO A 272 -5.47 18.69 13.47
N VAL A 273 -4.96 17.85 14.38
CA VAL A 273 -3.51 17.64 14.53
C VAL A 273 -2.95 16.86 13.33
N ARG A 274 -1.94 17.43 12.67
CA ARG A 274 -1.16 16.73 11.65
C ARG A 274 0.01 15.97 12.28
N ALA A 275 0.29 14.77 11.77
CA ALA A 275 1.37 13.94 12.30
C ALA A 275 2.74 14.64 12.30
N GLN A 276 3.07 15.36 11.22
CA GLN A 276 4.32 16.09 11.11
C GLN A 276 4.41 17.25 12.12
N GLU A 277 3.28 17.91 12.40
CA GLU A 277 3.20 19.00 13.37
C GLU A 277 3.45 18.47 14.79
N PHE A 278 2.77 17.39 15.18
CA PHE A 278 3.02 16.73 16.45
C PHE A 278 4.47 16.22 16.55
N PHE A 279 5.00 15.64 15.47
CA PHE A 279 6.36 15.12 15.44
C PHE A 279 7.39 16.24 15.67
N ASN A 280 7.33 17.31 14.88
CA ASN A 280 8.29 18.40 14.95
C ASN A 280 8.12 19.26 16.20
N GLY A 281 6.87 19.53 16.60
CA GLY A 281 6.55 20.50 17.64
C GLY A 281 6.36 19.92 19.05
N GLY A 282 6.35 18.59 19.20
CA GLY A 282 6.15 17.92 20.48
C GLY A 282 7.01 16.69 20.66
N TRP A 283 6.86 15.70 19.77
CA TRP A 283 7.49 14.40 19.95
C TRP A 283 9.02 14.45 19.88
N LYS A 284 9.58 14.97 18.79
CA LYS A 284 11.04 15.00 18.58
C LYS A 284 11.74 15.86 19.65
N PRO A 285 11.31 17.11 19.94
CA PRO A 285 11.93 17.92 20.99
C PRO A 285 11.86 17.23 22.37
N GLY A 286 10.68 16.73 22.77
CA GLY A 286 10.52 16.09 24.07
C GLY A 286 11.30 14.79 24.20
N ARG A 287 11.36 13.98 23.13
CA ARG A 287 12.21 12.79 23.08
C ARG A 287 13.69 13.13 23.18
N ASP A 288 14.16 14.09 22.38
CA ASP A 288 15.57 14.47 22.37
C ASP A 288 15.98 15.07 23.73
N ALA A 289 15.08 15.80 24.41
CA ALA A 289 15.29 16.29 25.78
C ALA A 289 15.28 15.16 26.83
N ALA A 290 14.32 14.23 26.76
CA ALA A 290 14.28 13.07 27.65
C ALA A 290 15.52 12.18 27.50
N MET A 291 16.06 12.05 26.29
CA MET A 291 17.30 11.32 26.04
C MET A 291 18.50 11.99 26.72
N LYS A 292 18.58 13.33 26.69
CA LYS A 292 19.59 14.07 27.46
C LYS A 292 19.42 13.88 28.98
N ALA A 293 18.18 13.68 29.45
CA ALA A 293 17.86 13.40 30.83
C ALA A 293 17.97 11.90 31.23
N GLY A 294 18.49 11.04 30.35
CA GLY A 294 18.80 9.64 30.66
C GLY A 294 17.90 8.58 30.01
N LEU A 295 16.93 8.97 29.17
CA LEU A 295 16.18 8.01 28.36
C LEU A 295 17.12 7.34 27.33
N ARG A 296 17.38 6.05 27.47
CA ARG A 296 18.30 5.31 26.58
C ARG A 296 17.67 4.85 25.27
N LYS A 297 16.35 4.94 25.15
CA LYS A 297 15.57 4.47 24.00
C LYS A 297 15.14 5.64 23.13
N SER A 298 15.09 5.45 21.81
CA SER A 298 14.59 6.45 20.86
C SER A 298 13.27 6.00 20.22
N PRO A 299 12.13 6.11 20.93
CA PRO A 299 10.83 5.68 20.42
C PRO A 299 10.32 6.62 19.31
N ARG A 300 9.64 6.03 18.33
CA ARG A 300 8.77 6.72 17.36
C ARG A 300 7.38 6.88 17.97
N VAL A 301 6.56 7.78 17.41
CA VAL A 301 5.17 7.97 17.87
C VAL A 301 4.38 6.65 17.82
N HIS A 302 4.57 5.85 16.78
CA HIS A 302 3.88 4.56 16.65
C HIS A 302 4.32 3.54 17.70
N ASP A 303 5.51 3.69 18.29
CA ASP A 303 6.00 2.81 19.34
C ASP A 303 5.23 2.98 20.65
N LEU A 304 4.42 4.05 20.81
CA LEU A 304 3.46 4.15 21.92
C LEU A 304 2.38 3.08 21.86
N ARG A 305 1.93 2.70 20.66
CA ARG A 305 1.00 1.59 20.48
C ARG A 305 1.63 0.25 20.82
N HIS A 306 2.89 0.08 20.43
CA HIS A 306 3.68 -1.11 20.79
C HIS A 306 3.93 -1.18 22.29
N THR A 307 4.18 -0.04 22.92
CA THR A 307 4.31 0.12 24.38
C THR A 307 3.01 -0.27 25.09
N CYS A 308 1.86 0.23 24.64
CA CYS A 308 0.54 -0.15 25.16
C CYS A 308 0.34 -1.68 25.12
N ALA A 309 0.66 -2.30 23.98
CA ALA A 309 0.58 -3.76 23.82
C ALA A 309 1.51 -4.50 24.79
N SER A 310 2.76 -4.04 24.90
CA SER A 310 3.74 -4.61 25.82
C SER A 310 3.26 -4.54 27.28
N TRP A 311 2.68 -3.41 27.72
CA TRP A 311 2.12 -3.28 29.07
C TRP A 311 0.98 -4.26 29.33
N MET A 312 0.07 -4.42 28.35
CA MET A 312 -1.01 -5.41 28.47
C MET A 312 -0.48 -6.85 28.55
N ILE A 313 0.55 -7.18 27.77
CA ILE A 313 1.19 -8.52 27.81
C ILE A 313 1.84 -8.77 29.16
N HIS A 314 2.62 -7.81 29.67
CA HIS A 314 3.25 -7.93 30.98
C HIS A 314 2.21 -8.04 32.12
N ALA A 315 1.04 -7.40 31.96
CA ALA A 315 -0.08 -7.55 32.89
C ALA A 315 -0.79 -8.91 32.78
N GLY A 316 -0.47 -9.74 31.78
CA GLY A 316 -1.08 -11.05 31.56
C GLY A 316 -2.38 -11.02 30.75
N VAL A 317 -2.65 -9.93 30.01
CA VAL A 317 -3.83 -9.84 29.14
C VAL A 317 -3.64 -10.79 27.95
N PRO A 318 -4.62 -11.68 27.65
CA PRO A 318 -4.50 -12.63 26.56
C PRO A 318 -4.28 -11.96 25.19
N LEU A 319 -3.40 -12.52 24.36
CA LEU A 319 -3.11 -12.00 23.02
C LEU A 319 -4.34 -11.78 22.13
N PRO A 320 -5.40 -12.62 22.15
CA PRO A 320 -6.63 -12.34 21.40
C PRO A 320 -7.35 -11.07 21.86
N VAL A 321 -7.37 -10.79 23.17
CA VAL A 321 -7.96 -9.56 23.73
C VAL A 321 -7.15 -8.35 23.29
N ILE A 322 -5.82 -8.44 23.33
CA ILE A 322 -4.92 -7.39 22.83
C ILE A 322 -5.11 -7.16 21.33
N GLN A 323 -5.25 -8.23 20.54
CA GLN A 323 -5.52 -8.13 19.11
C GLN A 323 -6.81 -7.35 18.84
N GLN A 324 -7.89 -7.68 19.56
CA GLN A 324 -9.17 -7.00 19.44
C GLN A 324 -9.07 -5.54 19.87
N HIS A 325 -8.46 -5.26 21.03
CA HIS A 325 -8.23 -3.91 21.56
C HIS A 325 -7.44 -3.02 20.58
N LEU A 326 -6.43 -3.58 19.93
CA LEU A 326 -5.60 -2.87 18.97
C LEU A 326 -6.27 -2.80 17.58
N GLY A 327 -7.24 -3.65 17.25
CA GLY A 327 -7.81 -3.75 15.92
C GLY A 327 -6.79 -4.22 14.88
N HIS A 328 -6.07 -5.31 15.19
CA HIS A 328 -5.22 -6.02 14.23
C HIS A 328 -6.04 -6.98 13.37
N GLU A 329 -5.89 -6.85 12.05
CA GLU A 329 -6.63 -7.68 11.10
C GLU A 329 -6.26 -9.17 11.23
N SER A 330 -4.95 -9.44 11.36
CA SER A 330 -4.37 -10.76 11.57
C SER A 330 -3.75 -10.88 12.95
N ILE A 331 -3.99 -12.02 13.61
CA ILE A 331 -3.34 -12.37 14.87
C ILE A 331 -1.82 -12.61 14.68
N GLN A 332 -1.38 -13.00 13.47
CA GLN A 332 0.04 -13.15 13.16
C GLN A 332 0.82 -11.85 13.32
N THR A 333 0.17 -10.69 13.11
CA THR A 333 0.79 -9.40 13.42
C THR A 333 1.04 -9.25 14.92
N THR A 334 0.08 -9.66 15.76
CA THR A 334 0.24 -9.62 17.22
C THR A 334 1.30 -10.63 17.69
N ILE A 335 1.24 -11.88 17.22
CA ILE A 335 2.19 -12.94 17.60
C ILE A 335 3.60 -12.61 17.10
N GLY A 336 3.76 -12.23 15.84
CA GLY A 336 5.06 -11.93 15.25
C GLY A 336 5.75 -10.73 15.90
N VAL A 337 4.97 -9.72 16.33
CA VAL A 337 5.53 -8.52 16.96
C VAL A 337 5.73 -8.69 18.46
N TYR A 338 4.89 -9.44 19.17
CA TYR A 338 4.92 -9.47 20.64
C TYR A 338 5.02 -10.85 21.29
N GLY A 339 4.92 -11.95 20.55
CA GLY A 339 4.92 -13.30 21.12
C GLY A 339 6.18 -13.59 21.96
N HIS A 340 7.30 -12.95 21.63
CA HIS A 340 8.56 -13.06 22.39
C HIS A 340 8.54 -12.36 23.76
N LEU A 341 7.59 -11.44 24.00
CA LEU A 341 7.43 -10.73 25.27
C LEU A 341 6.63 -11.55 26.29
N ASP A 342 5.88 -12.55 25.85
CA ASP A 342 4.95 -13.31 26.68
C ASP A 342 5.63 -14.48 27.43
N ARG A 343 6.68 -14.16 28.19
CA ARG A 343 7.35 -15.15 29.05
C ARG A 343 6.45 -15.65 30.17
N ARG A 344 5.47 -14.84 30.61
CA ARG A 344 4.57 -15.19 31.70
C ARG A 344 3.59 -16.29 31.28
N SER A 345 3.03 -16.24 30.07
CA SER A 345 2.23 -17.36 29.56
C SER A 345 3.07 -18.62 29.35
N ALA A 346 4.35 -18.49 28.96
CA ALA A 346 5.25 -19.64 28.88
C ALA A 346 5.48 -20.29 30.25
N GLN A 347 5.66 -19.49 31.31
CA GLN A 347 5.77 -19.98 32.69
C GLN A 347 4.45 -20.61 33.16
N ALA A 348 3.32 -19.94 32.96
CA ALA A 348 2.00 -20.46 33.33
C ALA A 348 1.68 -21.78 32.60
N ALA A 349 2.11 -21.93 31.35
CA ALA A 349 1.98 -23.19 30.62
C ALA A 349 2.84 -24.31 31.23
N ALA A 350 4.06 -24.00 31.66
CA ALA A 350 4.91 -24.94 32.38
C ALA A 350 4.29 -25.34 33.74
N ASP A 351 3.81 -24.37 34.51
CA ASP A 351 3.18 -24.58 35.82
C ASP A 351 1.89 -25.42 35.70
N ALA A 352 1.10 -25.21 34.64
CA ALA A 352 -0.12 -25.97 34.38
C ALA A 352 0.17 -27.44 34.06
N ILE A 353 1.22 -27.72 33.26
CA ILE A 353 1.66 -29.10 32.99
C ILE A 353 2.21 -29.73 34.27
N GLY A 354 3.01 -28.99 35.05
CA GLY A 354 3.51 -29.45 36.35
C GLY A 354 2.36 -29.87 37.27
N SER A 355 1.39 -28.98 37.47
CA SER A 355 0.22 -29.21 38.33
C SER A 355 -0.66 -30.38 37.87
N ALA A 356 -0.69 -30.67 36.56
CA ALA A 356 -1.43 -31.80 36.02
C ALA A 356 -0.73 -33.15 36.26
N LEU A 357 0.57 -33.14 36.57
CA LEU A 357 1.39 -34.33 36.79
C LEU A 357 1.71 -34.59 38.28
N GLY A 358 1.34 -33.68 39.19
CA GLY A 358 1.63 -33.75 40.62
C GLY A 358 2.80 -32.85 40.98
#